data_AF-A0A966YDS7-F1
#
_entry.id   AF-A0A966YDS7-F1
#
_cell.length_a   1.000
_cell.length_b   1.000
_cell.length_c   1.000
_cell.angle_alpha   90.00
_cell.angle_beta   90.00
_cell.angle_gamma   90.00
#
_symmetry.space_group_name_H-M   'P 1'
#
loop_
_entity.id
_entity.type
_entity.pdbx_description
1 polymer ?
#
loop_
_entity_poly.entity_id
_entity_poly.type
_entity_poly.pdbx_seq_one_letter_code
_entity_poly.pdbx_strand_id
1 'polypeptide(L)'
;MVFPLGDDNSDRQRLPVVTWSLIAANVLVFVLFQQGGQNDNVTLAFCQVPAEIISGRDIVTEDAVREVVYEGQRLQVPVPGLRPTPIPVWLTLITGIFLHGSWMHLLGNMWFLFIFGDNVEDDMGHWRYIIFYLASGVLASLAFVFLNARGEEALTPCLGASGAISGVLGGYLVLHPNRRVSVILLRIIMDVPGYVA
;
A
#
# COMPACT_ATOMS: atom_id res chain seq x y z
N MET A 1 -6.30 10.11 17.59
CA MET A 1 -6.36 9.34 16.34
C MET A 1 -7.65 8.54 16.39
N VAL A 2 -8.49 8.68 15.38
CA VAL A 2 -9.65 7.79 15.16
C VAL A 2 -9.08 6.58 14.44
N PHE A 3 -9.31 5.37 14.97
CA PHE A 3 -8.83 4.15 14.35
C PHE A 3 -10.01 3.17 14.18
N PRO A 4 -10.36 2.78 12.94
CA PRO A 4 -11.50 1.91 12.73
C PRO A 4 -11.21 0.50 13.26
N LEU A 5 -12.22 -0.15 13.80
CA LEU A 5 -12.17 -1.53 14.33
C LEU A 5 -12.97 -2.50 13.47
N GLY A 6 -13.99 -2.01 12.78
CA GLY A 6 -14.89 -2.77 11.93
C GLY A 6 -16.07 -1.92 11.50
N ASP A 7 -16.83 -2.41 10.54
CA ASP A 7 -18.05 -1.79 10.05
C ASP A 7 -19.24 -2.75 10.07
N ASP A 8 -20.44 -2.18 9.94
CA ASP A 8 -21.68 -2.94 9.90
C ASP A 8 -21.77 -3.78 8.62
N ASN A 9 -21.69 -5.11 8.77
CA ASN A 9 -21.73 -6.07 7.67
C ASN A 9 -23.05 -6.86 7.59
N SER A 10 -24.12 -6.37 8.23
CA SER A 10 -25.37 -7.12 8.40
C SER A 10 -26.14 -7.40 7.10
N ASP A 11 -25.95 -6.60 6.07
CA ASP A 11 -26.59 -6.69 4.76
C ASP A 11 -25.70 -7.31 3.67
N ARG A 12 -24.47 -7.72 4.00
CA ARG A 12 -23.51 -8.30 3.05
C ARG A 12 -24.02 -9.62 2.47
N GLN A 13 -24.03 -9.73 1.13
CA GLN A 13 -24.57 -10.88 0.41
C GLN A 13 -23.49 -11.80 -0.17
N ARG A 14 -22.32 -11.27 -0.53
CA ARG A 14 -21.22 -12.04 -1.12
C ARG A 14 -20.11 -12.34 -0.11
N LEU A 15 -19.45 -13.47 -0.32
CA LEU A 15 -18.19 -13.78 0.36
C LEU A 15 -17.06 -12.96 -0.27
N PRO A 16 -16.27 -12.21 0.52
CA PRO A 16 -15.25 -11.30 -0.01
C PRO A 16 -13.96 -12.04 -0.39
N VAL A 17 -14.08 -12.93 -1.38
CA VAL A 17 -12.98 -13.81 -1.81
C VAL A 17 -11.84 -13.02 -2.42
N VAL A 18 -12.10 -11.90 -3.09
CA VAL A 18 -11.05 -11.07 -3.68
C VAL A 18 -10.32 -10.30 -2.59
N THR A 19 -11.01 -9.66 -1.65
CA THR A 19 -10.39 -8.98 -0.50
C THR A 19 -9.50 -9.94 0.27
N TRP A 20 -9.97 -11.15 0.60
CA TRP A 20 -9.16 -12.15 1.29
C TRP A 20 -7.97 -12.63 0.45
N SER A 21 -8.15 -12.81 -0.86
CA SER A 21 -7.06 -13.21 -1.76
C SER A 21 -5.99 -12.11 -1.87
N LEU A 22 -6.40 -10.84 -1.91
CA LEU A 22 -5.47 -9.71 -1.91
C LEU A 22 -4.70 -9.64 -0.58
N ILE A 23 -5.37 -9.83 0.55
CA ILE A 23 -4.72 -9.88 1.86
C ILE A 23 -3.69 -11.03 1.90
N ALA A 24 -4.10 -12.23 1.49
CA ALA A 24 -3.24 -13.39 1.45
C ALA A 24 -2.03 -13.15 0.53
N ALA A 25 -2.22 -12.58 -0.65
CA ALA A 25 -1.15 -12.27 -1.59
C ALA A 25 -0.12 -11.30 -0.99
N ASN A 26 -0.57 -10.21 -0.36
CA ASN A 26 0.31 -9.25 0.32
C ASN A 26 1.10 -9.89 1.45
N VAL A 27 0.45 -10.71 2.29
CA VAL A 27 1.11 -11.44 3.37
C VAL A 27 2.14 -12.43 2.83
N LEU A 28 1.80 -13.19 1.77
CA LEU A 28 2.72 -14.15 1.15
C LEU A 28 3.94 -13.45 0.54
N VAL A 29 3.75 -12.35 -0.20
CA VAL A 29 4.84 -11.54 -0.75
C VAL A 29 5.76 -11.03 0.37
N PHE A 30 5.18 -10.44 1.42
CA PHE A 30 5.97 -9.87 2.51
C PHE A 30 6.74 -10.93 3.31
N VAL A 31 6.09 -12.05 3.66
CA VAL A 31 6.71 -13.09 4.50
C VAL A 31 7.70 -13.94 3.70
N LEU A 32 7.33 -14.40 2.51
CA LEU A 32 8.13 -15.37 1.76
C LEU A 32 9.20 -14.70 0.90
N PHE A 33 8.87 -13.58 0.24
CA PHE A 33 9.78 -12.94 -0.70
C PHE A 33 10.58 -11.81 -0.03
N GLN A 34 9.91 -10.95 0.75
CA GLN A 34 10.59 -9.86 1.47
C GLN A 34 11.19 -10.30 2.81
N GLN A 35 11.00 -11.55 3.23
CA GLN A 35 11.53 -12.10 4.50
C GLN A 35 11.16 -11.24 5.72
N GLY A 36 9.89 -10.79 5.78
CA GLY A 36 9.42 -9.90 6.85
C GLY A 36 9.97 -8.47 6.74
N GLY A 37 10.28 -8.02 5.52
CA GLY A 37 10.82 -6.68 5.24
C GLY A 37 12.33 -6.55 5.42
N GLN A 38 13.06 -7.66 5.54
CA GLN A 38 14.52 -7.68 5.71
C GLN A 38 15.27 -7.88 4.38
N ASN A 39 14.57 -8.27 3.32
CA ASN A 39 15.16 -8.50 2.01
C ASN A 39 15.04 -7.26 1.12
N ASP A 40 15.98 -6.32 1.29
CA ASP A 40 16.06 -5.10 0.48
C ASP A 40 16.29 -5.41 -1.00
N ASN A 41 16.94 -6.54 -1.32
CA ASN A 41 17.18 -6.93 -2.70
C ASN A 41 15.88 -7.18 -3.46
N VAL A 42 14.95 -7.92 -2.86
CA VAL A 42 13.63 -8.13 -3.44
C VAL A 42 12.81 -6.84 -3.40
N THR A 43 12.86 -6.12 -2.30
CA THR A 43 12.05 -4.91 -2.13
C THR A 43 12.40 -3.86 -3.19
N LEU A 44 13.68 -3.61 -3.42
CA LEU A 44 14.17 -2.59 -4.34
C LEU A 44 14.18 -3.03 -5.80
N ALA A 45 14.13 -4.33 -6.10
CA ALA A 45 14.03 -4.84 -7.47
C ALA A 45 12.59 -4.82 -8.03
N PHE A 46 11.58 -4.76 -7.16
CA PHE A 46 10.17 -4.87 -7.54
C PHE A 46 9.32 -3.65 -7.16
N CYS A 47 9.90 -2.67 -6.46
CA CYS A 47 9.23 -1.41 -6.16
C CYS A 47 9.25 -0.47 -7.37
N GLN A 48 8.34 0.48 -7.40
CA GLN A 48 8.25 1.46 -8.47
C GLN A 48 9.20 2.63 -8.21
N VAL A 49 10.00 3.01 -9.20
CA VAL A 49 10.90 4.18 -9.14
C VAL A 49 10.53 5.20 -10.22
N PRO A 50 10.28 6.49 -9.91
CA PRO A 50 9.82 7.46 -10.90
C PRO A 50 10.70 7.58 -12.14
N ALA A 51 12.02 7.60 -11.96
CA ALA A 51 12.98 7.69 -13.06
C ALA A 51 12.94 6.46 -13.99
N GLU A 52 12.73 5.27 -13.45
CA GLU A 52 12.63 4.03 -14.23
C GLU A 52 11.35 3.98 -15.05
N ILE A 53 10.24 4.41 -14.42
CA ILE A 53 8.97 4.58 -15.10
C ILE A 53 9.16 5.61 -16.22
N ILE A 54 9.57 6.84 -15.95
CA ILE A 54 9.68 7.88 -16.99
C ILE A 54 10.62 7.48 -18.14
N SER A 55 11.76 6.84 -17.84
CA SER A 55 12.75 6.49 -18.86
C SER A 55 12.49 5.16 -19.57
N GLY A 56 11.67 4.28 -18.98
CA GLY A 56 11.49 2.90 -19.43
C GLY A 56 12.74 2.03 -19.26
N ARG A 57 13.69 2.42 -18.42
CA ARG A 57 14.97 1.73 -18.20
C ARG A 57 15.16 1.42 -16.72
N ASP A 58 15.67 0.24 -16.44
CA ASP A 58 16.11 -0.19 -15.10
C ASP A 58 17.29 0.66 -14.64
N ILE A 59 17.26 1.13 -13.39
CA ILE A 59 18.29 1.99 -12.80
C ILE A 59 18.81 1.32 -11.53
N VAL A 60 20.08 0.94 -11.55
CA VAL A 60 20.77 0.36 -10.40
C VAL A 60 21.64 1.42 -9.75
N THR A 61 21.57 1.54 -8.41
CA THR A 61 22.40 2.48 -7.66
C THR A 61 23.27 1.74 -6.65
N GLU A 62 24.39 2.35 -6.27
CA GLU A 62 25.24 1.82 -5.20
C GLU A 62 24.58 2.02 -3.83
N ASP A 63 24.96 1.16 -2.88
CA ASP A 63 24.56 1.31 -1.49
C ASP A 63 25.24 2.57 -0.91
N ALA A 64 24.47 3.38 -0.18
CA ALA A 64 24.93 4.60 0.44
C ALA A 64 24.88 4.52 1.97
N VAL A 65 25.54 5.45 2.65
CA VAL A 65 25.41 5.61 4.10
C VAL A 65 25.01 7.04 4.37
N ARG A 66 23.90 7.20 5.10
CA ARG A 66 23.42 8.50 5.55
C ARG A 66 23.85 8.73 6.99
N GLU A 67 24.60 9.81 7.23
CA GLU A 67 24.87 10.26 8.60
C GLU A 67 23.65 11.01 9.15
N VAL A 68 23.12 10.52 10.27
CA VAL A 68 22.00 11.13 10.99
C VAL A 68 22.49 11.52 12.38
N VAL A 69 22.28 12.77 12.77
CA VAL A 69 22.56 13.22 14.14
C VAL A 69 21.29 13.06 14.96
N TYR A 70 21.29 12.14 15.92
CA TYR A 70 20.18 11.91 16.84
C TYR A 70 20.68 12.04 18.28
N GLU A 71 20.07 12.93 19.06
CA GLU A 71 20.46 13.20 20.46
C GLU A 71 21.97 13.52 20.63
N GLY A 72 22.56 14.20 19.65
CA GLY A 72 23.99 14.56 19.65
C GLY A 72 24.95 13.41 19.26
N GLN A 73 24.43 12.21 18.99
CA GLN A 73 25.21 11.09 18.45
C GLN A 73 25.14 11.06 16.92
N ARG A 74 26.29 10.82 16.28
CA ARG A 74 26.36 10.60 14.82
C ARG A 74 26.11 9.13 14.53
N LEU A 75 24.96 8.83 13.95
CA LEU A 75 24.57 7.49 13.54
C LEU A 75 24.78 7.34 12.03
N GLN A 76 25.43 6.25 11.62
CA GLN A 76 25.55 5.87 10.22
C GLN A 76 24.42 4.91 9.88
N VAL A 77 23.51 5.34 9.01
CA VAL A 77 22.36 4.55 8.58
C VAL A 77 22.62 4.05 7.16
N PRO A 78 22.73 2.73 6.93
CA PRO A 78 22.86 2.20 5.58
C PRO A 78 21.58 2.49 4.79
N VAL A 79 21.75 2.94 3.55
CA VAL A 79 20.70 3.19 2.58
C VAL A 79 20.95 2.26 1.40
N PRO A 80 20.21 1.15 1.29
CA PRO A 80 20.40 0.22 0.19
C PRO A 80 20.09 0.90 -1.15
N GLY A 81 20.92 0.64 -2.15
CA GLY A 81 20.74 1.15 -3.50
C GLY A 81 19.70 0.37 -4.29
N LEU A 82 19.17 0.97 -5.35
CA LEU A 82 18.25 0.33 -6.29
C LEU A 82 18.89 -0.93 -6.88
N ARG A 83 18.06 -1.95 -7.13
CA ARG A 83 18.51 -3.30 -7.50
C ARG A 83 17.94 -3.67 -8.86
N PRO A 84 18.65 -4.52 -9.63
CA PRO A 84 18.20 -4.89 -10.98
C PRO A 84 16.80 -5.51 -10.96
N THR A 85 15.87 -4.95 -11.76
CA THR A 85 14.53 -5.52 -11.87
C THR A 85 14.49 -6.73 -12.84
N PRO A 86 13.96 -7.89 -12.43
CA PRO A 86 13.86 -9.07 -13.30
C PRO A 86 12.65 -9.04 -14.24
N ILE A 87 11.85 -7.96 -14.19
CA ILE A 87 10.64 -7.77 -14.97
C ILE A 87 10.71 -6.43 -15.72
N PRO A 88 9.88 -6.20 -16.74
CA PRO A 88 9.76 -4.87 -17.34
C PRO A 88 9.45 -3.81 -16.27
N VAL A 89 10.19 -2.69 -16.26
CA VAL A 89 10.05 -1.62 -15.24
C VAL A 89 8.61 -1.14 -15.08
N TRP A 90 7.81 -1.12 -16.14
CA TRP A 90 6.40 -0.72 -16.08
C TRP A 90 5.52 -1.66 -15.25
N LEU A 91 5.88 -2.94 -15.13
CA LEU A 91 5.16 -3.88 -14.27
C LEU A 91 5.39 -3.61 -12.79
N THR A 92 6.42 -2.82 -12.42
CA THR A 92 6.62 -2.38 -11.03
C THR A 92 5.47 -1.50 -10.52
N LEU A 93 4.72 -0.84 -11.42
CA LEU A 93 3.47 -0.14 -11.08
C LEU A 93 2.42 -1.07 -10.46
N ILE A 94 2.50 -2.37 -10.75
CA ILE A 94 1.61 -3.39 -10.21
C ILE A 94 2.29 -4.14 -9.07
N THR A 95 3.52 -4.62 -9.26
CA THR A 95 4.20 -5.42 -8.21
C THR A 95 4.48 -4.59 -6.96
N GLY A 96 4.75 -3.29 -7.10
CA GLY A 96 4.95 -2.36 -5.99
C GLY A 96 3.74 -2.25 -5.06
N ILE A 97 2.52 -2.49 -5.55
CA ILE A 97 1.28 -2.50 -4.75
C ILE A 97 1.34 -3.59 -3.67
N PHE A 98 2.07 -4.69 -3.92
CA PHE A 98 2.11 -5.85 -3.02
C PHE A 98 3.30 -5.87 -2.04
N LEU A 99 4.22 -4.91 -2.17
CA LEU A 99 5.42 -4.81 -1.35
C LEU A 99 5.18 -3.95 -0.10
N HIS A 100 5.80 -4.31 1.01
CA HIS A 100 5.71 -3.57 2.27
C HIS A 100 7.08 -3.40 2.92
N GLY A 101 7.33 -2.22 3.49
CA GLY A 101 8.63 -1.87 4.08
C GLY A 101 8.81 -2.32 5.53
N SER A 102 7.73 -2.72 6.22
CA SER A 102 7.78 -3.18 7.61
C SER A 102 6.51 -3.92 8.01
N TRP A 103 6.56 -4.64 9.13
CA TRP A 103 5.40 -5.30 9.72
C TRP A 103 4.25 -4.32 9.99
N MET A 104 4.55 -3.15 10.56
CA MET A 104 3.51 -2.15 10.84
C MET A 104 2.89 -1.60 9.55
N HIS A 105 3.70 -1.43 8.49
CA HIS A 105 3.20 -0.99 7.19
C HIS A 105 2.24 -2.05 6.59
N LEU A 106 2.60 -3.34 6.62
CA LEU A 106 1.71 -4.42 6.18
C LEU A 106 0.44 -4.50 7.02
N LEU A 107 0.57 -4.56 8.34
CA LEU A 107 -0.57 -4.72 9.25
C LEU A 107 -1.56 -3.57 9.09
N GLY A 108 -1.07 -2.33 8.98
CA GLY A 108 -1.92 -1.17 8.71
C GLY A 108 -2.71 -1.32 7.41
N ASN A 109 -2.05 -1.64 6.30
CA ASN A 109 -2.73 -1.82 5.01
C ASN A 109 -3.77 -2.95 5.05
N MET A 110 -3.40 -4.11 5.60
CA MET A 110 -4.31 -5.25 5.66
C MET A 110 -5.50 -4.99 6.59
N TRP A 111 -5.30 -4.21 7.66
CA TRP A 111 -6.36 -3.80 8.57
C TRP A 111 -7.43 -2.96 7.86
N PHE A 112 -7.02 -1.91 7.13
CA PHE A 112 -7.96 -1.09 6.36
C PHE A 112 -8.61 -1.88 5.22
N LEU A 113 -7.85 -2.71 4.50
CA LEU A 113 -8.41 -3.55 3.45
C LEU A 113 -9.43 -4.56 3.98
N PHE A 114 -9.18 -5.13 5.16
CA PHE A 114 -10.09 -6.07 5.81
C PHE A 114 -11.39 -5.42 6.25
N ILE A 115 -11.34 -4.20 6.80
CA ILE A 115 -12.53 -3.50 7.30
C ILE A 115 -13.41 -2.98 6.17
N PHE A 116 -12.82 -2.41 5.10
CA PHE A 116 -13.61 -1.68 4.10
C PHE A 116 -13.70 -2.40 2.75
N GLY A 117 -12.80 -3.35 2.49
CA GLY A 117 -12.68 -3.97 1.18
C GLY A 117 -13.84 -4.90 0.83
N ASP A 118 -14.36 -5.63 1.81
CA ASP A 118 -15.42 -6.61 1.63
C ASP A 118 -16.75 -5.98 1.20
N ASN A 119 -17.11 -4.84 1.77
CA ASN A 119 -18.32 -4.10 1.42
C ASN A 119 -18.26 -3.50 0.02
N VAL A 120 -17.11 -2.94 -0.35
CA VAL A 120 -16.90 -2.44 -1.72
C VAL A 120 -16.88 -3.62 -2.72
N GLU A 121 -16.34 -4.78 -2.34
CA GLU A 121 -16.40 -5.99 -3.15
C GLU A 121 -17.83 -6.51 -3.34
N ASP A 122 -18.66 -6.47 -2.29
CA ASP A 122 -20.05 -6.91 -2.37
C ASP A 122 -20.86 -6.06 -3.35
N ASP A 123 -20.70 -4.74 -3.28
CA ASP A 123 -21.40 -3.80 -4.16
C ASP A 123 -20.95 -3.89 -5.63
N MET A 124 -19.64 -4.03 -5.87
CA MET A 124 -19.08 -4.06 -7.21
C MET A 124 -19.14 -5.45 -7.86
N GLY A 125 -19.13 -6.50 -7.05
CA GLY A 125 -18.81 -7.85 -7.46
C GLY A 125 -17.30 -8.06 -7.72
N HIS A 126 -16.85 -9.31 -7.61
CA HIS A 126 -15.44 -9.72 -7.61
C HIS A 126 -14.61 -9.12 -8.75
N TRP A 127 -15.09 -9.20 -9.99
CA TRP A 127 -14.32 -8.79 -11.17
C TRP A 127 -14.14 -7.27 -11.29
N ARG A 128 -15.19 -6.50 -10.96
CA ARG A 128 -15.10 -5.04 -11.00
C ARG A 128 -14.25 -4.53 -9.84
N TYR A 129 -14.36 -5.19 -8.68
CA TYR A 129 -13.57 -4.85 -7.50
C TYR A 129 -12.06 -5.07 -7.71
N ILE A 130 -11.62 -6.22 -8.27
CA ILE A 130 -10.19 -6.44 -8.51
C ILE A 130 -9.60 -5.44 -9.51
N ILE A 131 -10.35 -5.11 -10.58
CA ILE A 131 -9.94 -4.08 -11.54
C ILE A 131 -9.87 -2.72 -10.86
N PHE A 132 -10.87 -2.38 -10.04
CA PHE A 132 -10.90 -1.13 -9.30
C PHE A 132 -9.70 -1.00 -8.36
N TYR A 133 -9.41 -2.03 -7.55
CA TYR A 133 -8.26 -2.06 -6.65
C TYR A 133 -6.93 -1.84 -7.38
N LEU A 134 -6.68 -2.60 -8.46
CA LEU A 134 -5.45 -2.49 -9.23
C LEU A 134 -5.34 -1.15 -9.96
N ALA A 135 -6.44 -0.67 -10.55
CA ALA A 135 -6.47 0.63 -11.21
C ALA A 135 -6.19 1.78 -10.24
N SER A 136 -6.79 1.75 -9.04
CA SER A 136 -6.50 2.74 -7.99
C SER A 136 -5.05 2.71 -7.56
N GLY A 137 -4.46 1.52 -7.38
CA GLY A 137 -3.03 1.38 -7.06
C GLY A 137 -2.14 1.97 -8.15
N VAL A 138 -2.36 1.59 -9.41
CA VAL A 138 -1.57 2.12 -10.54
C VAL A 138 -1.73 3.63 -10.68
N LEU A 139 -2.95 4.16 -10.54
CA LEU A 139 -3.19 5.61 -10.60
C LEU A 139 -2.48 6.35 -9.46
N ALA A 140 -2.48 5.79 -8.25
CA ALA A 140 -1.73 6.36 -7.13
C ALA A 140 -0.22 6.34 -7.38
N SER A 141 0.33 5.24 -7.91
CA SER A 141 1.74 5.16 -8.29
C SER A 141 2.09 6.13 -9.41
N LEU A 142 1.24 6.30 -10.42
CA LEU A 142 1.45 7.29 -11.48
C LEU A 142 1.37 8.73 -10.95
N ALA A 143 0.49 9.01 -9.99
CA ALA A 143 0.46 10.29 -9.31
C ALA A 143 1.77 10.53 -8.53
N PHE A 144 2.29 9.51 -7.84
CA PHE A 144 3.59 9.57 -7.18
C PHE A 144 4.73 9.83 -8.17
N VAL A 145 4.76 9.13 -9.32
CA VAL A 145 5.73 9.36 -10.41
C VAL A 145 5.68 10.80 -10.88
N PHE A 146 4.48 11.32 -11.14
CA PHE A 146 4.30 12.68 -11.63
C PHE A 146 4.81 13.73 -10.63
N LEU A 147 4.53 13.54 -9.34
CA LEU A 147 4.95 14.46 -8.28
C LEU A 147 6.45 14.41 -8.01
N ASN A 148 7.09 13.26 -8.22
CA ASN A 148 8.52 13.04 -7.97
C ASN A 148 9.32 12.89 -9.28
N ALA A 149 8.88 13.53 -10.37
CA ALA A 149 9.46 13.30 -11.71
C ALA A 149 10.85 13.92 -11.93
N ARG A 150 11.40 14.68 -10.97
CA ARG A 150 12.58 15.53 -11.17
C ARG A 150 13.55 15.47 -9.99
N GLY A 151 14.81 15.80 -10.26
CA GLY A 151 15.86 15.88 -9.25
C GLY A 151 16.17 14.53 -8.59
N GLU A 152 16.67 14.57 -7.36
CA GLU A 152 16.99 13.37 -6.57
C GLU A 152 15.73 12.58 -6.19
N GLU A 153 14.57 13.24 -6.09
CA GLU A 153 13.29 12.62 -5.76
C GLU A 153 12.88 11.55 -6.79
N ALA A 154 13.33 11.69 -8.04
CA ALA A 154 13.04 10.74 -9.10
C ALA A 154 13.63 9.33 -8.87
N LEU A 155 14.60 9.20 -7.97
CA LEU A 155 15.16 7.91 -7.56
C LEU A 155 14.51 7.35 -6.29
N THR A 156 13.49 8.02 -5.74
CA THR A 156 12.83 7.57 -4.51
C THR A 156 11.90 6.39 -4.81
N PRO A 157 12.20 5.18 -4.29
CA PRO A 157 11.34 4.02 -4.51
C PRO A 157 10.00 4.18 -3.78
N CYS A 158 8.93 3.72 -4.41
CA CYS A 158 7.58 3.69 -3.87
C CYS A 158 7.05 2.25 -3.85
N LEU A 159 6.44 1.88 -2.72
CA LEU A 159 5.85 0.56 -2.49
C LEU A 159 4.72 0.64 -1.48
N GLY A 160 3.78 -0.30 -1.55
CA GLY A 160 2.68 -0.42 -0.61
C GLY A 160 1.32 -0.51 -1.27
N ALA A 161 0.41 -1.24 -0.62
CA ALA A 161 -0.98 -1.34 -1.02
C ALA A 161 -1.80 -0.07 -0.73
N SER A 162 -1.22 0.89 -0.02
CA SER A 162 -1.91 2.07 0.52
C SER A 162 -2.65 2.88 -0.55
N GLY A 163 -2.05 3.09 -1.73
CA GLY A 163 -2.70 3.81 -2.84
C GLY A 163 -3.97 3.10 -3.35
N ALA A 164 -3.91 1.77 -3.49
CA ALA A 164 -5.07 0.97 -3.87
C ALA A 164 -6.16 1.00 -2.78
N ILE A 165 -5.75 0.88 -1.52
CA ILE A 165 -6.65 0.91 -0.36
C ILE A 165 -7.29 2.29 -0.17
N SER A 166 -6.58 3.38 -0.44
CA SER A 166 -7.17 4.73 -0.47
C SER A 166 -8.26 4.85 -1.54
N GLY A 167 -8.09 4.20 -2.70
CA GLY A 167 -9.15 4.07 -3.70
C GLY A 167 -10.36 3.30 -3.17
N VAL A 168 -10.14 2.17 -2.50
CA VAL A 168 -11.19 1.39 -1.83
C VAL A 168 -11.93 2.21 -0.78
N LEU A 169 -11.21 2.95 0.08
CA LEU A 169 -11.80 3.86 1.07
C LEU A 169 -12.65 4.95 0.40
N GLY A 170 -12.16 5.56 -0.68
CA GLY A 170 -12.95 6.51 -1.46
C GLY A 170 -14.23 5.89 -2.03
N GLY A 171 -14.16 4.66 -2.54
CA GLY A 171 -15.33 3.90 -2.99
C GLY A 171 -16.31 3.63 -1.85
N TYR A 172 -15.81 3.19 -0.70
CA TYR A 172 -16.60 2.95 0.50
C TYR A 172 -17.34 4.22 0.96
N LEU A 173 -16.67 5.37 0.98
CA LEU A 173 -17.30 6.65 1.35
C LEU A 173 -18.42 7.09 0.39
N VAL A 174 -18.30 6.75 -0.90
CA VAL A 174 -19.33 7.05 -1.90
C VAL A 174 -20.53 6.11 -1.76
N LEU A 175 -20.30 4.82 -1.52
CA LEU A 175 -21.34 3.79 -1.48
C LEU A 175 -22.03 3.69 -0.11
N HIS A 176 -21.28 3.92 0.96
CA HIS A 176 -21.69 3.68 2.34
C HIS A 176 -21.44 4.87 3.30
N PRO A 177 -21.74 6.12 2.92
CA PRO A 177 -21.39 7.30 3.73
C PRO A 177 -21.96 7.26 5.16
N ASN A 178 -23.16 6.69 5.32
CA ASN A 178 -23.88 6.64 6.59
C ASN A 178 -23.77 5.30 7.33
N ARG A 179 -23.03 4.33 6.79
CA ARG A 179 -22.86 3.02 7.42
C ARG A 179 -22.04 3.20 8.69
N ARG A 180 -22.42 2.47 9.74
CA ARG A 180 -21.76 2.60 11.05
C ARG A 180 -20.41 1.91 11.00
N VAL A 181 -19.39 2.66 11.39
CA VAL A 181 -18.03 2.16 11.57
C VAL A 181 -17.70 2.31 13.05
N SER A 182 -17.36 1.20 13.70
CA SER A 182 -16.87 1.21 15.07
C SER A 182 -15.45 1.72 15.06
N VAL A 183 -15.19 2.80 15.78
CA VAL A 183 -13.87 3.41 15.88
C VAL A 183 -13.40 3.47 17.33
N ILE A 184 -12.10 3.36 17.54
CA ILE A 184 -11.47 3.73 18.81
C ILE A 184 -10.99 5.18 18.72
N LEU A 185 -11.53 6.01 19.59
CA LEU A 185 -11.09 7.39 19.80
C LEU A 185 -10.54 7.51 21.23
N LEU A 186 -9.21 7.63 21.32
CA LEU A 186 -8.47 7.62 22.59
C LEU A 186 -8.68 6.32 23.38
N ARG A 187 -9.63 6.31 24.33
CA ARG A 187 -9.95 5.16 25.19
C ARG A 187 -11.41 4.72 25.08
N ILE A 188 -12.16 5.30 24.13
CA ILE A 188 -13.59 5.05 23.96
C ILE A 188 -13.79 4.39 22.61
N ILE A 189 -14.57 3.31 22.60
CA ILE A 189 -15.09 2.71 21.38
C ILE A 189 -16.46 3.33 21.13
N MET A 190 -16.67 3.87 19.95
CA MET A 190 -17.95 4.45 19.55
C MET A 190 -18.22 4.16 18.07
N ASP A 191 -19.49 4.15 17.71
CA ASP A 191 -19.90 4.03 16.32
C ASP A 191 -20.07 5.43 15.72
N VAL A 192 -19.45 5.64 14.58
CA VAL A 192 -19.59 6.88 13.80
C VAL A 192 -20.04 6.54 12.38
N PRO A 193 -20.69 7.49 11.67
CA PRO A 193 -20.95 7.33 10.24
C PRO A 193 -19.63 7.16 9.46
N GLY A 194 -19.66 6.42 8.35
CA GLY A 194 -18.49 6.15 7.52
C GLY A 194 -17.71 7.40 7.11
N TYR A 195 -18.37 8.53 6.82
CA TYR A 195 -17.68 9.79 6.49
C TYR A 195 -16.91 10.45 7.65
N VAL A 196 -17.12 9.99 8.88
CA VAL A 196 -16.43 10.47 10.10
C VAL A 196 -15.26 9.54 10.47
N ALA A 197 -15.37 8.26 10.12
CA ALA A 197 -14.39 7.23 10.45
C ALA A 197 -13.08 7.41 9.67
#